data_AF-A0A4P8TFA4-F1
#
_entry.id   AF-A0A4P8TFA4-F1
#
_cell.length_a   1.000
_cell.length_b   1.000
_cell.length_c   1.000
_cell.angle_alpha   90.00
_cell.angle_beta   90.00
_cell.angle_gamma   90.00
#
_symmetry.space_group_name_H-M   'P 1'
#
loop_
_entity.id
_entity.type
_entity.pdbx_description
1 polymer ?
#
loop_
_entity_poly.entity_id
_entity_poly.type
_entity_poly.pdbx_seq_one_letter_code
_entity_poly.pdbx_strand_id
1 'polypeptide(L)'
;MAIDLEGRTVQGIGAFAVMVVLNLLYLLACVPLVTAGAATSALLAVMLRYADHERGRPLVDFLRALRANLLRATAVHLALGVPVLALLFAARFWFTVGGALSLAGTLMAVLMALYLLGALLHGLALVAAVDEPVRATLRNALLLPGAEPLRTAGLVLIPAGMIALALVVPGAGWLLLTIGASAGGYLAALLLRASYRRLGALA
;
A
#
# COMPACT_ATOMS: atom_id res chain seq x y z
N MET A 1 -12.91 22.62 -33.11
CA MET A 1 -12.44 21.70 -32.06
C MET A 1 -13.61 21.46 -31.11
N ALA A 2 -14.54 20.57 -31.48
CA ALA A 2 -15.60 20.15 -30.57
C ALA A 2 -14.95 19.23 -29.54
N ILE A 3 -14.80 19.74 -28.33
CA ILE A 3 -14.28 18.99 -27.21
C ILE A 3 -15.38 17.95 -26.92
N ASP A 4 -15.13 16.68 -27.21
CA ASP A 4 -16.00 15.55 -26.83
C ASP A 4 -15.98 15.45 -25.29
N LEU A 5 -16.76 16.33 -24.67
CA LEU A 5 -16.86 16.53 -23.23
C LEU A 5 -17.75 15.46 -22.62
N GLU A 6 -18.74 14.96 -23.33
CA GLU A 6 -19.67 13.94 -22.82
C GLU A 6 -18.93 12.61 -22.61
N GLY A 7 -18.10 12.16 -23.56
CA GLY A 7 -17.30 10.94 -23.37
C GLY A 7 -16.27 11.08 -22.23
N ARG A 8 -15.59 12.22 -22.15
CA ARG A 8 -14.48 12.44 -21.20
C ARG A 8 -14.96 12.70 -19.76
N THR A 9 -16.07 13.41 -19.59
CA THR A 9 -16.69 13.65 -18.27
C THR A 9 -17.34 12.40 -17.72
N VAL A 10 -18.04 11.63 -18.55
CA VAL A 10 -18.64 10.34 -18.13
C VAL A 10 -17.56 9.35 -17.71
N GLN A 11 -16.42 9.30 -18.42
CA GLN A 11 -15.26 8.50 -18.00
C GLN A 11 -14.67 8.99 -16.66
N GLY A 12 -14.55 10.31 -16.46
CA GLY A 12 -14.05 10.87 -15.20
C GLY A 12 -14.97 10.55 -14.00
N ILE A 13 -16.28 10.67 -14.18
CA ILE A 13 -17.28 10.32 -13.15
C ILE A 13 -17.25 8.83 -12.85
N GLY A 14 -17.15 7.98 -13.88
CA GLY A 14 -17.00 6.54 -13.72
C GLY A 14 -15.75 6.16 -12.92
N ALA A 15 -14.60 6.77 -13.24
CA ALA A 15 -13.35 6.55 -12.52
C ALA A 15 -13.46 6.99 -11.05
N PHE A 16 -14.07 8.15 -10.79
CA PHE A 16 -14.29 8.63 -9.43
C PHE A 16 -15.19 7.68 -8.63
N ALA A 17 -16.31 7.23 -9.21
CA ALA A 17 -17.21 6.27 -8.58
C ALA A 17 -16.50 4.95 -8.24
N VAL A 18 -15.63 4.46 -9.14
CA VAL A 18 -14.79 3.28 -8.87
C VAL A 18 -13.90 3.50 -7.65
N MET A 19 -13.21 4.65 -7.57
CA MET A 19 -12.34 4.96 -6.44
C MET A 19 -13.09 5.01 -5.11
N VAL A 20 -14.29 5.61 -5.09
CA VAL A 20 -15.15 5.67 -3.90
C VAL A 20 -15.59 4.28 -3.45
N VAL A 21 -16.14 3.47 -4.37
CA VAL A 21 -16.61 2.12 -4.06
C VAL A 21 -15.46 1.26 -3.53
N LEU A 22 -14.29 1.32 -4.17
CA LEU A 22 -13.13 0.55 -3.74
C LEU A 22 -12.59 1.02 -2.39
N ASN A 23 -12.69 2.32 -2.08
CA ASN A 23 -12.23 2.86 -0.80
C ASN A 23 -13.11 2.36 0.35
N LEU A 24 -14.44 2.40 0.16
CA LEU A 24 -15.39 1.90 1.15
C LEU A 24 -15.22 0.40 1.40
N LEU A 25 -15.02 -0.39 0.35
CA LEU A 25 -14.73 -1.82 0.46
C LEU A 25 -13.41 -2.09 1.19
N TYR A 26 -12.37 -1.32 0.87
CA TYR A 26 -11.08 -1.40 1.53
C TYR A 26 -11.21 -1.10 3.03
N LEU A 27 -11.88 -0.01 3.39
CA LEU A 27 -12.10 0.36 4.79
C LEU A 27 -12.88 -0.72 5.55
N LEU A 28 -13.94 -1.26 4.94
CA LEU A 28 -14.70 -2.36 5.53
C LEU A 28 -13.84 -3.63 5.72
N ALA A 29 -12.98 -3.95 4.75
CA ALA A 29 -12.08 -5.09 4.82
C ALA A 29 -10.89 -4.87 5.78
N CYS A 30 -10.57 -3.62 6.12
CA CYS A 30 -9.56 -3.26 7.11
C CYS A 30 -10.08 -3.20 8.54
N VAL A 31 -11.40 -3.35 8.78
CA VAL A 31 -11.98 -3.34 10.13
C VAL A 31 -11.31 -4.37 11.04
N PRO A 32 -11.10 -5.63 10.61
CA PRO A 32 -10.19 -6.53 11.29
C PRO A 32 -8.75 -6.11 10.97
N LEU A 33 -7.98 -5.70 11.99
CA LEU A 33 -6.58 -5.28 11.78
C LEU A 33 -5.73 -6.38 11.13
N VAL A 34 -6.05 -7.65 11.39
CA VAL A 34 -5.37 -8.80 10.79
C VAL A 34 -5.60 -8.89 9.28
N THR A 35 -6.74 -8.43 8.75
CA THR A 35 -7.05 -8.45 7.32
C THR A 35 -6.57 -7.20 6.58
N ALA A 36 -6.01 -6.19 7.28
CA ALA A 36 -5.49 -4.98 6.66
C ALA A 36 -4.42 -5.27 5.60
N GLY A 37 -3.56 -6.26 5.84
CA GLY A 37 -2.58 -6.73 4.85
C GLY A 37 -3.24 -7.30 3.59
N ALA A 38 -4.23 -8.19 3.77
CA ALA A 38 -4.97 -8.78 2.66
C ALA A 38 -5.80 -7.75 1.87
N ALA A 39 -6.44 -6.82 2.56
CA ALA A 39 -7.17 -5.71 1.96
C ALA A 39 -6.25 -4.80 1.14
N THR A 40 -5.04 -4.52 1.65
CA THR A 40 -4.05 -3.69 0.94
C THR A 40 -3.52 -4.41 -0.30
N SER A 41 -3.22 -5.71 -0.20
CA SER A 41 -2.82 -6.52 -1.36
C SER A 41 -3.94 -6.61 -2.41
N ALA A 42 -5.19 -6.82 -1.99
CA ALA A 42 -6.35 -6.84 -2.89
C ALA A 42 -6.59 -5.50 -3.58
N LEU A 43 -6.43 -4.39 -2.85
CA LEU A 43 -6.52 -3.04 -3.41
C LEU A 43 -5.44 -2.82 -4.47
N LEU A 44 -4.18 -3.16 -4.17
CA LEU A 44 -3.07 -3.06 -5.12
C LEU A 44 -3.30 -3.93 -6.35
N ALA A 45 -3.84 -5.14 -6.20
CA ALA A 45 -4.14 -6.02 -7.33
C ALA A 45 -5.16 -5.40 -8.29
N VAL A 46 -6.22 -4.78 -7.77
CA VAL A 46 -7.22 -4.07 -8.60
C VAL A 46 -6.60 -2.82 -9.21
N MET A 47 -5.81 -2.06 -8.46
CA MET A 47 -5.19 -0.82 -8.95
C MET A 47 -4.13 -1.05 -10.02
N LEU A 48 -3.36 -2.14 -9.95
CA LEU A 48 -2.42 -2.53 -10.99
C LEU A 48 -3.16 -2.84 -12.31
N ARG A 49 -4.20 -3.68 -12.27
CA ARG A 49 -5.05 -3.96 -13.43
C ARG A 49 -5.72 -2.70 -13.98
N TYR A 50 -6.21 -1.84 -13.10
CA TYR A 50 -6.83 -0.57 -13.48
C TYR A 50 -5.82 0.38 -14.16
N ALA A 51 -4.57 0.44 -13.68
CA ALA A 51 -3.49 1.21 -14.30
C ALA A 51 -3.06 0.64 -15.67
N ASP A 52 -3.19 -0.66 -15.88
CA ASP A 52 -2.98 -1.31 -17.18
C ASP A 52 -4.18 -1.22 -18.13
N HIS A 53 -5.21 -0.46 -17.77
CA HIS A 53 -6.42 -0.24 -18.57
C HIS A 53 -7.18 -1.54 -18.85
N GLU A 54 -7.02 -2.54 -17.98
CA GLU A 54 -7.79 -3.77 -18.07
C GLU A 54 -9.24 -3.52 -17.66
N ARG A 55 -10.18 -3.99 -18.49
CA ARG A 55 -11.60 -3.91 -18.19
C ARG A 55 -11.95 -4.97 -17.15
N GLY A 56 -12.31 -4.54 -15.95
CA GLY A 56 -12.72 -5.41 -14.85
C GLY A 56 -13.99 -4.92 -14.16
N ARG A 57 -14.45 -5.70 -13.18
CA ARG A 57 -15.53 -5.31 -12.26
C ARG A 57 -14.86 -5.05 -10.91
N PRO A 58 -14.51 -3.80 -10.57
CA PRO A 58 -13.59 -3.49 -9.46
C PRO A 58 -14.00 -4.13 -8.11
N LEU A 59 -15.31 -4.14 -7.82
CA LEU A 59 -15.85 -4.76 -6.61
C LEU A 59 -15.64 -6.28 -6.59
N VAL A 60 -15.98 -6.97 -7.68
CA VAL A 60 -15.86 -8.43 -7.78
C VAL A 60 -14.39 -8.83 -7.76
N ASP A 61 -13.55 -8.08 -8.45
CA ASP A 61 -12.11 -8.34 -8.53
C ASP A 61 -11.42 -8.08 -7.20
N PHE A 62 -11.84 -7.07 -6.44
CA PHE A 62 -11.37 -6.83 -5.08
C PHE A 62 -11.72 -8.00 -4.15
N LEU A 63 -12.99 -8.44 -4.12
CA LEU A 63 -13.41 -9.54 -3.26
C LEU A 63 -12.75 -10.87 -3.64
N ARG A 64 -12.55 -11.11 -4.95
CA ARG A 64 -11.83 -12.29 -5.44
C ARG A 64 -10.36 -12.24 -5.00
N ALA A 65 -9.68 -11.11 -5.20
CA ALA A 65 -8.29 -10.94 -4.79
C ALA A 65 -8.12 -11.03 -3.28
N LEU A 66 -9.04 -10.45 -2.50
CA LEU A 66 -9.06 -10.55 -1.05
C LEU A 66 -9.09 -12.02 -0.64
N ARG A 67 -10.06 -12.80 -1.13
CA ARG A 67 -10.19 -14.23 -0.77
C ARG A 67 -8.98 -15.06 -1.21
N ALA A 68 -8.47 -14.84 -2.42
CA ALA A 68 -7.34 -15.59 -2.94
C ALA A 68 -6.04 -15.32 -2.15
N ASN A 69 -5.85 -14.09 -1.70
CA ASN A 69 -4.61 -13.66 -1.05
C ASN A 69 -4.70 -13.54 0.46
N LEU A 70 -5.86 -13.82 1.07
CA LEU A 70 -6.10 -13.67 2.51
C LEU A 70 -4.99 -14.30 3.36
N LEU A 71 -4.66 -15.57 3.13
CA LEU A 71 -3.64 -16.26 3.93
C LEU A 71 -2.23 -15.73 3.67
N ARG A 72 -1.86 -15.55 2.40
CA ARG A 72 -0.50 -15.14 2.01
C ARG A 72 -0.19 -13.70 2.40
N ALA A 73 -1.10 -12.78 2.09
CA ALA A 73 -0.97 -11.38 2.42
C ALA A 73 -0.99 -11.16 3.93
N THR A 74 -1.85 -11.87 4.67
CA THR A 74 -1.87 -11.80 6.14
C THR A 74 -0.58 -12.37 6.74
N ALA A 75 -0.06 -13.49 6.22
CA ALA A 75 1.21 -14.04 6.68
C ALA A 75 2.38 -13.06 6.45
N VAL A 76 2.49 -12.45 5.27
CA VAL A 76 3.50 -11.40 4.99
C VAL A 76 3.29 -10.19 5.89
N HIS A 77 2.03 -9.78 6.09
CA HIS A 77 1.68 -8.65 6.95
C HIS A 77 2.09 -8.86 8.40
N LEU A 78 1.84 -10.03 8.97
CA LEU A 78 2.27 -10.34 10.33
C LEU A 78 3.80 -10.50 10.41
N ALA A 79 4.40 -11.20 9.46
CA ALA A 79 5.84 -11.48 9.47
C ALA A 79 6.70 -10.21 9.39
N LEU A 80 6.26 -9.18 8.64
CA LEU A 80 6.99 -7.91 8.52
C LEU A 80 6.40 -6.81 9.41
N GLY A 81 5.08 -6.79 9.61
CA GLY A 81 4.39 -5.77 10.40
C GLY A 81 4.62 -5.89 11.91
N VAL A 82 4.67 -7.10 12.48
CA VAL A 82 4.95 -7.29 13.91
C VAL A 82 6.34 -6.74 14.29
N PRO A 83 7.42 -7.06 13.55
CA PRO A 83 8.73 -6.42 13.77
C PRO A 83 8.71 -4.90 13.64
N VAL A 84 7.97 -4.33 12.68
CA VAL A 84 7.81 -2.87 12.54
C VAL A 84 7.21 -2.28 13.81
N LEU A 85 6.12 -2.85 14.33
CA LEU A 85 5.48 -2.38 15.56
C LEU A 85 6.43 -2.50 16.77
N ALA A 86 7.18 -3.59 16.88
CA ALA A 86 8.17 -3.79 17.94
C ALA A 86 9.30 -2.74 17.88
N LEU A 87 9.78 -2.41 16.68
CA LEU A 87 10.81 -1.38 16.48
C LEU A 87 10.28 0.02 16.79
N LEU A 88 9.04 0.34 16.41
CA LEU A 88 8.42 1.62 16.77
C LEU A 88 8.23 1.75 18.29
N PHE A 89 7.85 0.66 18.96
CA PHE A 89 7.83 0.61 20.42
C PHE A 89 9.22 0.82 21.02
N ALA A 90 10.24 0.12 20.52
CA ALA A 90 11.62 0.28 20.96
C ALA A 90 12.13 1.72 20.76
N ALA A 91 11.85 2.32 19.60
CA ALA A 91 12.17 3.72 19.32
C ALA A 91 11.52 4.64 20.34
N ARG A 92 10.23 4.44 20.63
CA ARG A 92 9.49 5.24 21.61
C ARG A 92 10.04 5.05 23.03
N PHE A 93 10.45 3.83 23.39
CA PHE A 93 11.07 3.52 24.68
C PHE A 93 12.40 4.27 24.85
N TRP A 94 13.33 4.11 23.91
CA TRP A 94 14.64 4.77 23.93
C TRP A 94 14.53 6.29 23.92
N PHE A 95 13.54 6.83 23.20
CA PHE A 95 13.29 8.26 23.20
C PHE A 95 12.94 8.80 24.59
N THR A 96 12.17 8.05 25.39
CA THR A 96 11.83 8.46 26.76
C THR A 96 12.93 8.34 27.79
N VAL A 97 13.90 7.43 27.58
CA VAL A 97 15.01 7.25 28.53
C VAL A 97 15.90 8.50 28.57
N GLY A 98 16.05 9.18 27.43
CA GLY A 98 16.87 10.38 27.30
C GLY A 98 18.39 10.10 27.28
N GLY A 99 19.14 11.06 26.72
CA GLY A 99 20.60 10.98 26.58
C GLY A 99 21.09 10.62 25.16
N ALA A 100 22.40 10.78 24.94
CA ALA A 100 23.00 10.60 23.61
C ALA A 100 22.91 9.15 23.09
N LEU A 101 23.10 8.16 23.97
CA LEU A 101 22.96 6.74 23.63
C LEU A 101 21.51 6.38 23.28
N SER A 102 20.55 7.00 23.97
CA SER A 102 19.12 6.76 23.74
C SER A 102 18.67 7.37 22.40
N LEU A 103 19.25 8.51 22.00
CA LEU A 103 19.03 9.09 20.68
C LEU A 103 19.53 8.15 19.57
N ALA A 104 20.74 7.59 19.72
CA ALA A 104 21.28 6.63 18.75
C ALA A 104 20.41 5.38 18.63
N GLY A 105 19.95 4.82 19.75
CA GLY A 105 19.02 3.70 19.78
C GLY A 105 17.68 4.02 19.10
N THR A 106 17.15 5.21 19.35
CA THR A 106 15.91 5.70 18.72
C THR A 106 16.07 5.80 17.20
N LEU A 107 17.13 6.46 16.73
CA LEU A 107 17.39 6.64 15.30
C LEU A 107 17.56 5.29 14.59
N MET A 108 18.33 4.37 15.18
CA MET A 108 18.52 3.03 14.61
C MET A 108 17.20 2.27 14.51
N ALA A 109 16.38 2.29 15.56
CA ALA A 109 15.08 1.63 15.57
C ALA A 109 14.13 2.22 14.52
N VAL A 110 14.09 3.55 14.37
CA VAL A 110 13.28 4.23 13.35
C VAL A 110 13.74 3.89 11.93
N LEU A 111 15.05 3.92 11.66
CA LEU A 111 15.59 3.56 10.35
C LEU A 111 15.26 2.11 9.97
N MET A 112 15.41 1.18 10.91
CA MET A 112 15.07 -0.22 10.71
C MET A 112 13.56 -0.42 10.51
N ALA A 113 12.73 0.31 11.26
CA ALA A 113 11.28 0.28 11.10
C ALA A 113 10.87 0.80 9.71
N LEU A 114 11.49 1.89 9.24
CA LEU A 114 11.23 2.46 7.92
C LEU A 114 11.63 1.49 6.80
N TYR A 115 12.78 0.83 6.95
CA TYR A 115 13.22 -0.21 6.01
C TYR A 115 12.21 -1.37 5.94
N LEU A 116 11.80 -1.90 7.09
CA LEU A 116 10.85 -3.01 7.16
C LEU A 116 9.44 -2.59 6.72
N LEU A 117 9.04 -1.33 6.92
CA LEU A 117 7.80 -0.81 6.39
C LEU A 117 7.83 -0.78 4.85
N GLY A 118 8.95 -0.32 4.27
CA GLY A 118 9.17 -0.42 2.83
C GLY A 118 9.09 -1.87 2.33
N ALA A 119 9.74 -2.79 3.04
CA ALA A 119 9.68 -4.22 2.74
C ALA A 119 8.25 -4.77 2.82
N LEU A 120 7.48 -4.37 3.83
CA LEU A 120 6.08 -4.78 4.00
C LEU A 120 5.24 -4.34 2.80
N LEU A 121 5.34 -3.07 2.39
CA LEU A 121 4.56 -2.55 1.26
C LEU A 121 4.93 -3.25 -0.05
N HIS A 122 6.23 -3.48 -0.30
CA HIS A 122 6.68 -4.29 -1.44
C HIS A 122 6.21 -5.74 -1.35
N GLY A 123 6.22 -6.34 -0.16
CA GLY A 123 5.72 -7.69 0.05
C GLY A 123 4.24 -7.82 -0.27
N LEU A 124 3.41 -6.87 0.17
CA LEU A 124 1.98 -6.85 -0.14
C LEU A 124 1.71 -6.60 -1.64
N ALA A 125 2.54 -5.78 -2.29
CA ALA A 125 2.52 -5.58 -3.74
C ALA A 125 2.92 -6.84 -4.50
N LEU A 126 3.94 -7.57 -4.03
CA LEU A 126 4.35 -8.85 -4.60
C LEU A 126 3.23 -9.89 -4.49
N VAL A 127 2.58 -10.03 -3.32
CA VAL A 127 1.41 -10.93 -3.19
C VAL A 127 0.27 -10.54 -4.15
N ALA A 128 0.14 -9.24 -4.46
CA ALA A 128 -0.88 -8.74 -5.38
C ALA A 128 -0.55 -9.05 -6.85
N ALA A 129 0.74 -9.09 -7.21
CA ALA A 129 1.21 -9.17 -8.58
C ALA A 129 1.67 -10.58 -9.00
N VAL A 130 2.17 -11.40 -8.08
CA VAL A 130 2.75 -12.72 -8.39
C VAL A 130 2.22 -13.82 -7.48
N ASP A 131 2.05 -15.02 -8.04
CA ASP A 131 1.55 -16.20 -7.35
C ASP A 131 2.69 -17.00 -6.69
N GLU A 132 3.49 -16.34 -5.85
CA GLU A 132 4.65 -16.94 -5.19
C GLU A 132 4.32 -17.46 -3.77
N PRO A 133 5.07 -18.45 -3.24
CA PRO A 133 4.95 -18.86 -1.85
C PRO A 133 5.49 -17.78 -0.91
N VAL A 134 4.90 -17.69 0.28
CA VAL A 134 5.20 -16.65 1.30
C VAL A 134 6.69 -16.49 1.57
N ARG A 135 7.45 -17.58 1.61
CA ARG A 135 8.91 -17.55 1.85
C ARG A 135 9.68 -16.83 0.73
N ALA A 136 9.30 -17.06 -0.53
CA ALA A 136 9.90 -16.37 -1.67
C ALA A 136 9.51 -14.90 -1.67
N THR A 137 8.23 -14.60 -1.38
CA THR A 137 7.73 -13.23 -1.23
C THR A 137 8.50 -12.45 -0.16
N LEU A 138 8.71 -13.03 1.03
CA LEU A 138 9.43 -12.37 2.12
C LEU A 138 10.90 -12.08 1.76
N ARG A 139 11.59 -13.03 1.12
CA ARG A 139 12.96 -12.82 0.66
C ARG A 139 13.04 -11.68 -0.35
N ASN A 140 12.14 -11.67 -1.34
CA ASN A 140 12.12 -10.63 -2.37
C ASN A 140 11.73 -9.28 -1.78
N ALA A 141 10.74 -9.25 -0.89
CA ALA A 141 10.27 -8.07 -0.18
C ALA A 141 11.39 -7.41 0.64
N LEU A 142 12.27 -8.19 1.27
CA LEU A 142 13.40 -7.66 2.04
C LEU A 142 14.54 -7.13 1.16
N LEU A 143 14.63 -7.52 -0.11
CA LEU A 143 15.68 -7.07 -1.03
C LEU A 143 15.28 -5.79 -1.78
N LEU A 144 14.00 -5.64 -2.11
CA LEU A 144 13.50 -4.52 -2.92
C LEU A 144 13.74 -3.12 -2.31
N PRO A 145 13.61 -2.89 -0.98
CA PRO A 145 13.93 -1.61 -0.37
C PRO A 145 15.35 -1.12 -0.65
N GLY A 146 16.32 -2.04 -0.61
CA GLY A 146 17.72 -1.74 -0.90
C GLY A 146 18.02 -1.63 -2.40
N ALA A 147 17.32 -2.41 -3.23
CA ALA A 147 17.50 -2.40 -4.68
C ALA A 147 16.90 -1.14 -5.36
N GLU A 148 15.74 -0.68 -4.89
CA GLU A 148 15.03 0.47 -5.45
C GLU A 148 14.63 1.48 -4.36
N PRO A 149 15.60 2.19 -3.73
CA PRO A 149 15.34 3.04 -2.57
C PRO A 149 14.41 4.23 -2.90
N LEU A 150 14.53 4.82 -4.09
CA LEU A 150 13.70 5.95 -4.51
C LEU A 150 12.22 5.56 -4.67
N ARG A 151 11.96 4.37 -5.23
CA ARG A 151 10.58 3.84 -5.33
C ARG A 151 10.03 3.47 -3.98
N THR A 152 10.85 2.88 -3.13
CA THR A 152 10.48 2.52 -1.76
C THR A 152 10.12 3.76 -0.95
N ALA A 153 10.90 4.84 -1.09
CA ALA A 153 10.58 6.13 -0.52
C ALA A 153 9.21 6.62 -1.02
N GLY A 154 8.95 6.60 -2.34
CA GLY A 154 7.63 6.95 -2.89
C GLY A 154 6.50 6.09 -2.33
N LEU A 155 6.70 4.78 -2.22
CA LEU A 155 5.71 3.82 -1.74
C LEU A 155 5.35 4.05 -0.27
N VAL A 156 6.32 4.46 0.56
CA VAL A 156 6.10 4.82 1.96
C VAL A 156 5.53 6.24 2.10
N LEU A 157 6.01 7.18 1.28
CA LEU A 157 5.60 8.59 1.33
C LEU A 157 4.16 8.82 0.89
N ILE A 158 3.61 8.01 -0.02
CA ILE A 158 2.21 8.13 -0.44
C ILE A 158 1.26 7.96 0.76
N PRO A 159 1.23 6.81 1.49
CA PRO A 159 0.34 6.65 2.63
C PRO A 159 0.70 7.62 3.76
N ALA A 160 1.99 7.87 4.02
CA ALA A 160 2.41 8.82 5.05
C ALA A 160 1.95 10.26 4.76
N GLY A 161 2.07 10.70 3.51
CA GLY A 161 1.62 12.02 3.05
C GLY A 161 0.10 12.17 3.11
N MET A 162 -0.64 11.12 2.77
CA MET A 162 -2.10 11.12 2.89
C MET A 162 -2.56 11.23 4.35
N ILE A 163 -1.91 10.51 5.27
CA ILE A 163 -2.18 10.63 6.71
C ILE A 163 -1.79 12.02 7.21
N ALA A 164 -0.60 12.53 6.85
CA ALA A 164 -0.15 13.86 7.25
C ALA A 164 -1.11 14.96 6.77
N LEU A 165 -1.58 14.89 5.52
CA LEU A 165 -2.57 15.82 4.98
C LEU A 165 -3.87 15.79 5.78
N ALA A 166 -4.36 14.61 6.14
CA ALA A 166 -5.57 14.45 6.95
C ALA A 166 -5.43 15.03 8.37
N LEU A 167 -4.22 15.06 8.93
CA LEU A 167 -3.95 15.63 10.26
C LEU A 167 -3.76 17.15 10.24
N VAL A 168 -3.14 17.69 9.18
CA VAL A 168 -2.81 19.12 9.08
C VAL A 168 -4.01 19.95 8.58
N VAL A 169 -4.81 19.40 7.67
CA VAL A 169 -5.92 20.14 7.03
C VAL A 169 -7.26 19.72 7.65
N PRO A 170 -7.96 20.62 8.37
CA PRO A 170 -9.28 20.34 8.91
C PRO A 170 -10.25 19.90 7.79
N GLY A 171 -10.90 18.75 7.97
CA GLY A 171 -11.84 18.20 7.00
C GLY A 171 -11.21 17.30 5.92
N ALA A 172 -9.88 17.27 5.77
CA ALA A 172 -9.21 16.36 4.83
C ALA A 172 -9.35 14.87 5.23
N GLY A 173 -9.71 14.58 6.49
CA GLY A 173 -10.10 13.23 6.91
C GLY A 173 -11.27 12.65 6.09
N TRP A 174 -12.22 13.49 5.65
CA TRP A 174 -13.32 13.05 4.78
C TRP A 174 -12.83 12.63 3.40
N LEU A 175 -11.78 13.28 2.88
CA LEU A 175 -11.13 12.88 1.62
C LEU A 175 -10.47 11.51 1.78
N LEU A 176 -9.84 11.26 2.92
CA LEU A 176 -9.24 9.97 3.22
C LEU A 176 -10.30 8.85 3.26
N LEU A 177 -11.44 9.13 3.89
CA LEU A 177 -12.56 8.20 4.05
C LEU A 177 -13.32 7.93 2.75
N THR A 178 -13.31 8.87 1.81
CA THR A 178 -14.01 8.72 0.52
C THR A 178 -13.13 8.13 -0.57
N ILE A 179 -11.92 8.62 -0.76
CA ILE A 179 -11.05 8.21 -1.88
C ILE A 179 -9.59 7.98 -1.51
N GLY A 180 -9.15 8.30 -0.30
CA GLY A 180 -7.72 8.41 0.00
C GLY A 180 -6.93 7.12 -0.12
N ALA A 181 -7.44 6.00 0.39
CA ALA A 181 -6.73 4.72 0.29
C ALA A 181 -6.68 4.23 -1.15
N SER A 182 -7.79 4.36 -1.89
CA SER A 182 -7.87 4.00 -3.31
C SER A 182 -6.96 4.85 -4.18
N ALA A 183 -6.99 6.18 -4.03
CA ALA A 183 -6.11 7.10 -4.75
C ALA A 183 -4.64 6.83 -4.43
N GLY A 184 -4.30 6.62 -3.15
CA GLY A 184 -2.96 6.23 -2.73
C GLY A 184 -2.53 4.89 -3.31
N GLY A 185 -3.42 3.90 -3.32
CA GLY A 185 -3.19 2.60 -3.94
C GLY A 185 -2.98 2.68 -5.44
N TYR A 186 -3.68 3.58 -6.13
CA TYR A 186 -3.49 3.85 -7.55
C TYR A 186 -2.13 4.50 -7.83
N LEU A 187 -1.73 5.51 -7.04
CA LEU A 187 -0.40 6.12 -7.13
C LEU A 187 0.71 5.10 -6.86
N ALA A 188 0.53 4.25 -5.84
CA ALA A 188 1.44 3.15 -5.54
C ALA A 188 1.53 2.15 -6.71
N ALA A 189 0.39 1.78 -7.30
CA ALA A 189 0.35 0.91 -8.47
C ALA A 189 1.08 1.53 -9.67
N LEU A 190 0.93 2.83 -9.93
CA LEU A 190 1.67 3.52 -10.99
C LEU A 190 3.19 3.52 -10.75
N LEU A 191 3.63 3.75 -9.51
CA LEU A 191 5.05 3.64 -9.14
C LEU A 191 5.59 2.22 -9.34
N LEU A 192 4.80 1.20 -8.99
CA LEU A 192 5.19 -0.21 -9.07
C LEU A 192 5.10 -0.79 -10.49
N ARG A 193 4.19 -0.28 -11.32
CA ARG A 193 4.02 -0.73 -12.71
C ARG A 193 5.31 -0.64 -13.51
N ALA A 194 6.09 0.42 -13.32
CA ALA A 194 7.34 0.62 -14.04
C ALA A 194 8.48 -0.35 -13.64
N SER A 195 8.39 -1.01 -12.48
CA SER A 195 9.32 -2.07 -12.06
C SER A 195 8.78 -3.47 -12.38
N TYR A 196 7.50 -3.74 -12.14
CA TYR A 196 6.92 -5.06 -12.41
C TYR A 196 6.78 -5.41 -13.90
N ARG A 197 6.62 -4.41 -14.80
CA ARG A 197 6.74 -4.65 -16.26
C ARG A 197 8.11 -5.22 -16.66
N ARG A 198 9.17 -4.97 -15.89
CA ARG A 198 10.52 -5.51 -16.16
C ARG A 198 10.70 -6.94 -15.66
N LEU A 199 9.86 -7.39 -14.72
CA LEU A 199 9.94 -8.71 -14.09
C LEU A 199 9.08 -9.77 -14.81
N GLY A 200 8.39 -9.42 -15.90
CA GLY A 200 7.50 -10.35 -16.61
C GLY A 200 6.25 -10.75 -15.84
N ALA A 201 6.02 -10.18 -14.65
CA ALA A 201 4.89 -10.50 -13.77
C ALA A 201 3.52 -10.00 -14.27
N LEU A 202 3.49 -9.27 -15.40
CA LEU A 202 2.28 -8.69 -16.01
C LEU A 202 2.05 -9.23 -17.45
N ALA A 203 2.65 -10.37 -17.80
CA ALA A 203 2.46 -11.06 -19.07
C ALA A 203 1.61 -12.33 -18.86
#